data_AF-T0YNE5-F1
#
_entry.id   AF-T0YNE5-F1
#
_cell.length_a   1.000
_cell.length_b   1.000
_cell.length_c   1.000
_cell.angle_alpha   90.00
_cell.angle_beta   90.00
_cell.angle_gamma   90.00
#
_symmetry.space_group_name_H-M   'P 1'
#
loop_
_entity.id
_entity.type
_entity.pdbx_description
1 polymer ?
#
loop_
_entity_poly.entity_id
_entity_poly.type
_entity_poly.pdbx_seq_one_letter_code
_entity_poly.pdbx_strand_id
1 'polypeptide(L)'
;MVPDCDVAIIGAGITGLASAYHIKREKPDLRVSIIDRNSSYAQGNTAKSVAGYRDLFTSDINRKISGSSIAFYKNVQQDLHFDLGMHFNGYLFLMDRKRLDQDAVKTFISEGRAEIVPEGRIASMGYSTKPGREEKELMQLSDIDGALLGYNCGIIEPDRICSFYEKELRTMGVEFHYNTEVRGLRFEPQFRLNYPGEPFLWQQREMR
;
A
#
# COMPACT_ATOMS: atom_id res chain seq x y z
N MET A 1 -8.23 -2.22 -28.58
CA MET A 1 -9.55 -2.50 -27.97
C MET A 1 -9.29 -3.60 -26.95
N VAL A 2 -9.68 -3.42 -25.70
CA VAL A 2 -9.49 -4.47 -24.68
C VAL A 2 -10.52 -5.58 -24.98
N PRO A 3 -10.13 -6.86 -24.95
CA PRO A 3 -11.06 -7.98 -25.13
C PRO A 3 -12.19 -7.98 -24.10
N ASP A 4 -13.26 -8.73 -24.37
CA ASP A 4 -14.35 -8.90 -23.40
C ASP A 4 -13.82 -9.52 -22.10
N CYS A 5 -14.08 -8.85 -20.98
CA CYS A 5 -13.71 -9.29 -19.64
C CYS A 5 -14.89 -9.12 -18.68
N ASP A 6 -14.89 -9.87 -17.57
CA ASP A 6 -15.89 -9.73 -16.51
C ASP A 6 -15.48 -8.64 -15.51
N VAL A 7 -14.17 -8.40 -15.35
CA VAL A 7 -13.60 -7.35 -14.50
C VAL A 7 -12.44 -6.66 -15.22
N ALA A 8 -12.57 -5.36 -15.42
CA ALA A 8 -11.48 -4.50 -15.90
C ALA A 8 -10.84 -3.72 -14.73
N ILE A 9 -9.54 -3.84 -14.56
CA ILE A 9 -8.76 -3.10 -13.56
C ILE A 9 -7.89 -2.07 -14.27
N ILE A 10 -8.14 -0.79 -14.00
CA ILE A 10 -7.41 0.32 -14.63
C ILE A 10 -6.23 0.72 -13.75
N GLY A 11 -5.05 0.27 -14.14
CA GLY A 11 -3.77 0.52 -13.46
C GLY A 11 -3.13 -0.76 -12.91
N ALA A 12 -1.90 -1.02 -13.35
CA ALA A 12 -1.02 -2.11 -12.93
C ALA A 12 -0.05 -1.68 -11.81
N GLY A 13 -0.45 -0.73 -10.96
CA GLY A 13 0.25 -0.43 -9.70
C GLY A 13 -0.07 -1.47 -8.62
N ILE A 14 0.58 -1.36 -7.45
CA ILE A 14 0.41 -2.32 -6.35
C ILE A 14 -1.06 -2.55 -5.97
N THR A 15 -1.88 -1.50 -5.93
CA THR A 15 -3.30 -1.61 -5.58
C THR A 15 -4.08 -2.40 -6.62
N GLY A 16 -3.83 -2.14 -7.92
CA GLY A 16 -4.52 -2.85 -9.00
C GLY A 16 -4.13 -4.33 -9.07
N LEU A 17 -2.82 -4.62 -8.94
CA LEU A 17 -2.28 -5.97 -8.90
C LEU A 17 -2.83 -6.77 -7.70
N ALA A 18 -2.77 -6.20 -6.49
CA ALA A 18 -3.31 -6.85 -5.30
C ALA A 18 -4.83 -7.10 -5.43
N SER A 19 -5.57 -6.13 -5.97
CA SER A 19 -7.02 -6.27 -6.19
C SER A 19 -7.33 -7.42 -7.14
N ALA A 20 -6.64 -7.48 -8.29
CA ALA A 20 -6.79 -8.58 -9.25
C ALA A 20 -6.51 -9.94 -8.62
N TYR A 21 -5.45 -10.02 -7.81
CA TYR A 21 -5.00 -11.26 -7.19
C TYR A 21 -6.03 -11.80 -6.21
N HIS A 22 -6.55 -10.93 -5.33
CA HIS A 22 -7.59 -11.33 -4.39
C HIS A 22 -8.91 -11.63 -5.08
N ILE A 23 -9.28 -10.90 -6.14
CA ILE A 23 -10.47 -11.22 -6.95
C ILE A 23 -10.34 -12.61 -7.57
N LYS A 24 -9.21 -12.92 -8.20
CA LYS A 24 -8.98 -14.24 -8.83
C LYS A 24 -8.90 -15.38 -7.81
N ARG A 25 -8.38 -15.13 -6.62
CA ARG A 25 -8.38 -16.13 -5.54
C ARG A 25 -9.79 -16.47 -5.05
N GLU A 26 -10.66 -15.47 -4.91
CA GLU A 26 -12.04 -15.66 -4.46
C GLU A 26 -12.98 -16.15 -5.58
N LYS A 27 -12.70 -15.74 -6.83
CA LYS A 27 -13.51 -16.03 -8.01
C LYS A 27 -12.63 -16.44 -9.20
N PRO A 28 -12.14 -17.70 -9.22
CA PRO A 28 -11.19 -18.18 -10.23
C PRO A 28 -11.73 -18.13 -11.67
N ASP A 29 -13.04 -18.25 -11.84
CA ASP A 29 -13.67 -18.32 -13.17
C ASP A 29 -13.82 -16.96 -13.87
N LEU A 30 -13.60 -15.85 -13.16
CA LEU A 30 -13.70 -14.51 -13.76
C LEU A 30 -12.56 -14.25 -14.75
N ARG A 31 -12.91 -13.72 -15.91
CA ARG A 31 -11.99 -13.12 -16.88
C ARG A 31 -11.63 -11.72 -16.40
N VAL A 32 -10.40 -11.56 -15.92
CA VAL A 32 -9.89 -10.30 -15.40
C VAL A 32 -8.85 -9.75 -16.36
N SER A 33 -8.99 -8.47 -16.70
CA SER A 33 -8.02 -7.74 -17.53
C SER A 33 -7.47 -6.55 -16.76
N ILE A 34 -6.14 -6.42 -16.73
CA ILE A 34 -5.44 -5.25 -16.17
C ILE A 34 -4.97 -4.38 -17.31
N ILE A 35 -5.36 -3.11 -17.29
CA ILE A 35 -5.07 -2.14 -18.35
C ILE A 35 -4.22 -1.03 -17.75
N ASP A 36 -3.03 -0.78 -18.30
CA ASP A 36 -2.16 0.30 -17.83
C ASP A 36 -1.58 1.09 -19.01
N ARG A 37 -1.51 2.41 -18.83
CA ARG A 37 -0.93 3.31 -19.83
C ARG A 37 0.58 3.16 -19.99
N ASN A 38 1.26 2.65 -18.96
CA ASN A 38 2.70 2.46 -18.96
C ASN A 38 3.07 1.11 -19.59
N SER A 39 4.34 0.96 -19.91
CA SER A 39 4.88 -0.20 -20.63
C SER A 39 4.97 -1.50 -19.81
N SER A 40 4.89 -1.40 -18.48
CA SER A 40 4.96 -2.53 -17.56
C SER A 40 4.24 -2.22 -16.24
N TYR A 41 4.19 -3.19 -15.34
CA TYR A 41 3.64 -3.06 -14.00
C TYR A 41 4.45 -2.08 -13.12
N ALA A 42 3.81 -1.57 -12.08
CA ALA A 42 4.39 -0.71 -11.03
C ALA A 42 5.02 0.63 -11.46
N GLN A 43 5.00 1.00 -12.75
CA GLN A 43 5.65 2.22 -13.27
C GLN A 43 5.01 3.56 -12.85
N GLY A 44 4.00 3.53 -11.97
CA GLY A 44 3.37 4.70 -11.36
C GLY A 44 4.02 5.13 -10.03
N ASN A 45 3.19 5.51 -9.06
CA ASN A 45 3.65 5.88 -7.71
C ASN A 45 4.33 4.72 -6.97
N THR A 46 4.01 3.46 -7.32
CA THR A 46 4.62 2.28 -6.71
C THR A 46 6.14 2.27 -6.91
N ALA A 47 6.64 2.47 -8.13
CA ALA A 47 8.08 2.54 -8.40
C ALA A 47 8.79 3.75 -7.75
N LYS A 48 8.04 4.78 -7.34
CA LYS A 48 8.57 5.98 -6.67
C LYS A 48 8.50 5.88 -5.14
N SER A 49 7.98 4.78 -4.62
CA SER A 49 7.80 4.57 -3.20
C SER A 49 9.11 4.19 -2.52
N VAL A 50 9.32 4.68 -1.29
CA VAL A 50 10.35 4.16 -0.38
C VAL A 50 9.95 2.80 0.20
N ALA A 51 8.69 2.39 -0.02
CA ALA A 51 8.13 1.08 0.31
C ALA A 51 8.36 0.64 1.76
N GLY A 52 8.17 1.60 2.65
CA GLY A 52 8.12 1.36 4.08
C GLY A 52 6.76 0.84 4.55
N TYR A 53 6.73 -0.15 5.43
CA TYR A 53 5.52 -0.69 6.05
C TYR A 53 5.57 -0.57 7.58
N ARG A 54 4.39 -0.46 8.19
CA ARG A 54 4.19 -0.44 9.65
C ARG A 54 2.75 -0.77 9.97
N ASP A 55 2.48 -1.20 11.19
CA ASP A 55 1.13 -1.31 11.74
C ASP A 55 0.88 -0.37 12.94
N LEU A 56 1.80 0.58 13.18
CA LEU A 56 1.65 1.61 14.20
C LEU A 56 0.75 2.75 13.69
N PHE A 57 -0.56 2.56 13.84
CA PHE A 57 -1.60 3.54 13.52
C PHE A 57 -2.55 3.75 14.69
N THR A 58 -3.02 4.98 14.89
CA THR A 58 -4.02 5.32 15.91
C THR A 58 -5.38 4.69 15.59
N SER A 59 -5.76 4.64 14.31
CA SER A 59 -6.96 3.97 13.82
C SER A 59 -6.81 2.45 13.87
N ASP A 60 -7.77 1.79 14.53
CA ASP A 60 -7.85 0.33 14.58
C ASP A 60 -8.00 -0.32 13.21
N ILE A 61 -8.78 0.31 12.32
CA ILE A 61 -8.97 -0.17 10.94
C ILE A 61 -7.64 -0.18 10.18
N ASN A 62 -6.85 0.90 10.32
CA ASN A 62 -5.55 0.99 9.66
C ASN A 62 -4.55 -0.03 10.23
N ARG A 63 -4.59 -0.29 11.54
CA ARG A 63 -3.79 -1.36 12.15
C ARG A 63 -4.15 -2.72 11.60
N LYS A 64 -5.45 -3.04 11.49
CA LYS A 64 -5.93 -4.33 10.98
C LYS A 64 -5.55 -4.54 9.51
N ILE A 65 -5.79 -3.57 8.65
CA ILE A 65 -5.47 -3.67 7.21
C ILE A 65 -3.95 -3.75 6.99
N SER A 66 -3.16 -2.93 7.72
CA SER A 66 -1.70 -2.95 7.56
C SER A 66 -1.10 -4.24 8.15
N GLY A 67 -1.56 -4.64 9.33
CA GLY A 67 -1.12 -5.87 10.00
C GLY A 67 -1.43 -7.12 9.19
N SER A 68 -2.62 -7.22 8.58
CA SER A 68 -2.95 -8.34 7.70
C SER A 68 -2.11 -8.36 6.43
N SER A 69 -1.83 -7.20 5.83
CA SER A 69 -0.94 -7.09 4.67
C SER A 69 0.49 -7.51 5.02
N ILE A 70 1.02 -7.05 6.14
CA ILE A 70 2.36 -7.43 6.64
C ILE A 70 2.42 -8.95 6.88
N ALA A 71 1.39 -9.53 7.51
CA ALA A 71 1.34 -10.98 7.74
C ALA A 71 1.31 -11.77 6.42
N PHE A 72 0.52 -11.32 5.43
CA PHE A 72 0.47 -11.94 4.10
C PHE A 72 1.85 -11.90 3.42
N TYR A 73 2.50 -10.74 3.31
CA TYR A 73 3.80 -10.64 2.64
C TYR A 73 4.90 -11.38 3.40
N LYS A 74 4.82 -11.42 4.73
CA LYS A 74 5.73 -12.25 5.55
C LYS A 74 5.59 -13.73 5.18
N ASN A 75 4.36 -14.25 5.07
CA ASN A 75 4.10 -15.62 4.64
C ASN A 75 4.60 -15.88 3.21
N VAL A 76 4.36 -14.97 2.26
CA VAL A 76 4.89 -15.08 0.89
C VAL A 76 6.41 -15.19 0.88
N GLN A 77 7.11 -14.38 1.69
CA GLN A 77 8.57 -14.42 1.74
C GLN A 77 9.11 -15.65 2.48
N GLN A 78 8.53 -15.98 3.63
CA GLN A 78 9.09 -17.00 4.52
C GLN A 78 8.63 -18.41 4.16
N ASP A 79 7.34 -18.58 3.89
CA ASP A 79 6.71 -19.89 3.74
C ASP A 79 6.55 -20.29 2.27
N LEU A 80 6.29 -19.33 1.37
CA LEU A 80 6.26 -19.57 -0.08
C LEU A 80 7.63 -19.36 -0.75
N HIS A 81 8.63 -18.94 0.02
CA HIS A 81 10.01 -18.73 -0.42
C HIS A 81 10.17 -17.78 -1.62
N PHE A 82 9.25 -16.83 -1.79
CA PHE A 82 9.39 -15.78 -2.79
C PHE A 82 10.03 -14.55 -2.15
N ASP A 83 11.29 -14.26 -2.50
CA ASP A 83 12.00 -13.11 -1.94
C ASP A 83 11.35 -11.77 -2.35
N LEU A 84 10.73 -11.11 -1.36
CA LEU A 84 10.10 -9.79 -1.52
C LEU A 84 11.03 -8.64 -1.13
N GLY A 85 12.27 -8.93 -0.71
CA GLY A 85 13.16 -7.94 -0.09
C GLY A 85 12.56 -7.33 1.18
N MET A 86 11.73 -8.10 1.89
CA MET A 86 11.05 -7.66 3.10
C MET A 86 11.99 -7.79 4.31
N HIS A 87 12.27 -6.67 4.97
CA HIS A 87 13.15 -6.59 6.13
C HIS A 87 12.45 -5.92 7.31
N PHE A 88 12.34 -6.64 8.44
CA PHE A 88 11.80 -6.14 9.70
C PHE A 88 12.88 -5.39 10.50
N ASN A 89 13.33 -4.25 9.98
CA ASN A 89 14.34 -3.40 10.64
C ASN A 89 13.75 -2.46 11.71
N GLY A 90 12.43 -2.43 11.87
CA GLY A 90 11.76 -1.64 12.89
C GLY A 90 11.76 -0.14 12.58
N TYR A 91 10.82 0.60 13.16
CA TYR A 91 10.70 2.04 12.99
C TYR A 91 10.97 2.75 14.32
N LEU A 92 11.97 3.63 14.35
CA LEU A 92 12.31 4.45 15.50
C LEU A 92 11.73 5.87 15.32
N PHE A 93 10.59 6.13 15.97
CA PHE A 93 9.98 7.45 15.95
C PHE A 93 10.54 8.31 17.07
N LEU A 94 11.36 9.31 16.72
CA LEU A 94 11.92 10.28 17.67
C LEU A 94 10.81 11.23 18.17
N MET A 95 10.69 11.38 19.49
CA MET A 95 9.57 12.07 20.12
C MET A 95 10.03 13.01 21.23
N ASP A 96 9.34 14.15 21.34
CA ASP A 96 9.38 14.98 22.53
C ASP A 96 8.51 14.38 23.65
N ARG A 97 8.62 14.93 24.86
CA ARG A 97 7.83 14.50 26.02
C ARG A 97 6.33 14.46 25.72
N LYS A 98 5.80 15.50 25.06
CA LYS A 98 4.37 15.63 24.77
C LYS A 98 3.86 14.50 23.88
N ARG A 99 4.65 14.06 22.90
CA ARG A 99 4.29 12.94 22.02
C ARG A 99 4.40 11.59 22.71
N LEU A 100 5.41 11.40 23.57
CA LEU A 100 5.56 10.18 24.37
C LEU A 100 4.38 9.94 25.31
N ASP A 101 3.78 11.00 25.83
CA ASP A 101 2.67 10.92 26.80
C ASP A 101 1.29 10.67 26.16
N GLN A 102 1.21 10.63 24.82
CA GLN A 102 -0.05 10.38 24.10
C GLN A 102 -0.59 8.98 24.37
N ASP A 103 -1.91 8.85 24.49
CA ASP A 103 -2.55 7.57 24.80
C ASP A 103 -2.30 6.52 23.71
N ALA A 104 -2.16 6.93 22.45
CA ALA A 104 -1.80 6.03 21.35
C ALA A 104 -0.47 5.30 21.62
N VAL A 105 0.54 6.01 22.14
CA VAL A 105 1.85 5.44 22.48
C VAL A 105 1.69 4.38 23.58
N LYS A 106 0.94 4.71 24.64
CA LYS A 106 0.65 3.77 25.75
C LYS A 106 -0.07 2.52 25.24
N THR A 107 -1.06 2.69 24.34
CA THR A 107 -1.78 1.57 23.71
C THR A 107 -0.83 0.65 22.96
N PHE A 108 0.04 1.20 22.10
CA PHE A 108 0.99 0.37 21.33
C PHE A 108 1.94 -0.43 22.21
N ILE A 109 2.37 0.15 23.34
CA ILE A 109 3.22 -0.54 24.32
C ILE A 109 2.44 -1.64 25.03
N SER A 110 1.21 -1.36 25.50
CA SER A 110 0.38 -2.36 26.18
C SER A 110 -0.02 -3.54 25.28
N GLU A 111 -0.13 -3.30 23.98
CA GLU A 111 -0.37 -4.34 22.97
C GLU A 111 0.91 -5.08 22.55
N GLY A 112 2.08 -4.73 23.10
CA GLY A 112 3.37 -5.35 22.80
C GLY A 112 3.90 -5.04 21.39
N ARG A 113 3.38 -4.01 20.72
CA ARG A 113 3.77 -3.64 19.34
C ARG A 113 5.03 -2.79 19.28
N ALA A 114 5.32 -2.10 20.38
CA ALA A 114 6.42 -1.15 20.45
C ALA A 114 6.98 -1.02 21.87
N GLU A 115 8.18 -0.46 21.97
CA GLU A 115 8.79 -0.07 23.25
C GLU A 115 9.23 1.40 23.25
N ILE A 116 9.40 1.97 24.45
CA ILE A 116 10.07 3.26 24.59
C ILE A 116 11.57 3.06 24.67
N VAL A 117 12.28 3.75 23.78
CA VAL A 117 13.72 3.90 23.82
C VAL A 117 14.03 5.21 24.55
N PRO A 118 14.78 5.18 25.67
CA PRO A 118 15.11 6.38 26.42
C PRO A 118 16.09 7.27 25.65
N GLU A 119 16.05 8.58 25.91
CA GLU A 119 16.91 9.59 25.29
C GLU A 119 18.40 9.22 25.30
N GLY A 120 18.94 8.78 26.44
CA GLY A 120 20.36 8.40 26.52
C GLY A 120 20.76 7.25 25.58
N ARG A 121 19.85 6.32 25.29
CA ARG A 121 20.08 5.25 24.31
C ARG A 121 20.06 5.80 22.88
N ILE A 122 19.19 6.76 22.59
CA ILE A 122 19.14 7.45 21.30
C ILE A 122 20.42 8.26 21.07
N ALA A 123 20.88 9.00 22.09
CA ALA A 123 22.15 9.74 22.02
C ALA A 123 23.33 8.79 21.78
N SER A 124 23.35 7.61 22.42
CA SER A 124 24.40 6.60 22.20
C SER A 124 24.44 6.01 20.79
N MET A 125 23.34 6.13 20.02
CA MET A 125 23.29 5.76 18.59
C MET A 125 23.82 6.85 17.67
N GLY A 126 24.26 8.00 18.20
CA GLY A 126 24.82 9.12 17.45
C GLY A 126 23.80 10.18 17.01
N TYR A 127 22.56 10.11 17.47
CA TYR A 127 21.56 11.14 17.18
C TYR A 127 21.73 12.36 18.09
N SER A 128 21.60 13.56 17.53
CA SER A 128 21.52 14.81 18.31
C SER A 128 20.14 14.95 18.95
N THR A 129 20.03 14.62 20.23
CA THR A 129 18.76 14.68 21.00
C THR A 129 18.38 16.08 21.44
N LYS A 130 19.37 16.97 21.57
CA LYS A 130 19.20 18.37 21.97
C LYS A 130 19.78 19.28 20.87
N PRO A 131 19.08 19.47 19.74
CA PRO A 131 19.56 20.34 18.66
C PRO A 131 19.77 21.77 19.17
N GLY A 132 20.70 22.49 18.52
CA GLY A 132 21.01 23.87 18.84
C GLY A 132 19.84 24.81 18.60
N ARG A 133 19.97 26.04 19.11
CA ARG A 133 18.89 27.03 19.05
C ARG A 133 18.55 27.42 17.61
N GLU A 134 19.56 27.66 16.79
CA GLU A 134 19.37 28.07 15.39
C GLU A 134 18.68 26.97 14.60
N GLU A 135 19.06 25.70 14.77
CA GLU A 135 18.43 24.56 14.10
C GLU A 135 16.98 24.38 14.53
N LYS A 136 16.70 24.54 15.83
CA LYS A 136 15.33 24.49 16.37
C LYS A 136 14.44 25.57 15.77
N GLU A 137 14.94 26.80 15.68
CA GLU A 137 14.19 27.91 15.09
C GLU A 137 14.00 27.71 13.57
N LEU A 138 15.05 27.31 12.85
CA LEU A 138 15.01 27.16 11.38
C LEU A 138 14.13 25.98 10.93
N MET A 139 14.22 24.84 11.62
CA MET A 139 13.56 23.59 11.25
C MET A 139 12.31 23.30 12.09
N GLN A 140 11.96 24.17 13.04
CA GLN A 140 10.83 24.01 13.97
C GLN A 140 10.91 22.70 14.76
N LEU A 141 12.11 22.39 15.27
CA LEU A 141 12.38 21.16 16.01
C LEU A 141 12.15 21.35 17.51
N SER A 142 11.67 20.28 18.15
CA SER A 142 11.70 20.10 19.60
C SER A 142 12.94 19.31 20.00
N ASP A 143 13.23 19.29 21.30
CA ASP A 143 14.10 18.27 21.87
C ASP A 143 13.52 16.86 21.66
N ILE A 144 14.42 15.88 21.60
CA ILE A 144 14.07 14.47 21.63
C ILE A 144 14.24 13.99 23.07
N ASP A 145 13.14 13.60 23.71
CA ASP A 145 13.11 13.10 25.09
C ASP A 145 13.02 11.57 25.17
N GLY A 146 12.90 10.92 24.01
CA GLY A 146 12.80 9.48 23.83
C GLY A 146 12.33 9.12 22.43
N ALA A 147 12.07 7.85 22.20
CA ALA A 147 11.53 7.37 20.94
C ALA A 147 10.61 6.17 21.14
N LEU A 148 9.69 6.00 20.21
CA LEU A 148 8.88 4.79 20.10
C LEU A 148 9.51 3.88 19.05
N LEU A 149 9.97 2.70 19.45
CA LEU A 149 10.48 1.67 18.54
C LEU A 149 9.38 0.65 18.24
N GLY A 150 8.87 0.65 17.01
CA GLY A 150 7.91 -0.33 16.52
C GLY A 150 8.57 -1.57 15.92
N TYR A 151 8.10 -2.75 16.31
CA TYR A 151 8.69 -4.03 15.89
C TYR A 151 8.13 -4.56 14.56
N ASN A 152 6.82 -4.43 14.35
CA ASN A 152 6.15 -4.92 13.14
C ASN A 152 6.21 -3.88 12.01
N CYS A 153 7.41 -3.35 11.78
CA CYS A 153 7.69 -2.27 10.83
C CYS A 153 8.94 -2.60 10.03
N GLY A 154 9.03 -2.06 8.81
CA GLY A 154 10.24 -2.16 8.03
C GLY A 154 10.11 -1.73 6.59
N ILE A 155 10.88 -2.34 5.71
CA ILE A 155 10.94 -2.01 4.29
C ILE A 155 10.73 -3.25 3.43
N ILE A 156 10.14 -3.07 2.25
CA ILE A 156 9.92 -4.13 1.26
C ILE A 156 10.31 -3.59 -0.12
N GLU A 157 10.74 -4.45 -1.05
CA GLU A 157 11.12 -3.98 -2.38
C GLU A 157 9.88 -3.83 -3.29
N PRO A 158 9.55 -2.59 -3.74
CA PRO A 158 8.31 -2.33 -4.46
C PRO A 158 8.22 -3.02 -5.83
N ASP A 159 9.34 -3.25 -6.51
CA ASP A 159 9.34 -4.03 -7.74
C ASP A 159 9.09 -5.52 -7.47
N ARG A 160 9.73 -6.09 -6.44
CA ARG A 160 9.62 -7.52 -6.12
C ARG A 160 8.20 -7.92 -5.73
N ILE A 161 7.54 -7.12 -4.88
CA ILE A 161 6.13 -7.33 -4.52
C ILE A 161 5.19 -7.27 -5.73
N CYS A 162 5.43 -6.34 -6.66
CA CYS A 162 4.62 -6.26 -7.87
C CYS A 162 4.93 -7.39 -8.84
N SER A 163 6.19 -7.83 -8.93
CA SER A 163 6.59 -8.98 -9.74
C SER A 163 5.98 -10.28 -9.25
N PHE A 164 5.83 -10.45 -7.92
CA PHE A 164 5.10 -11.57 -7.33
C PHE A 164 3.67 -11.61 -7.84
N TYR A 165 2.93 -10.50 -7.66
CA TYR A 165 1.55 -10.44 -8.11
C TYR A 165 1.42 -10.63 -9.61
N GLU A 166 2.28 -9.99 -10.41
CA GLU A 166 2.22 -10.10 -11.86
C GLU A 166 2.40 -11.55 -12.33
N LYS A 167 3.40 -12.28 -11.79
CA LYS A 167 3.64 -13.70 -12.10
C LYS A 167 2.47 -14.59 -11.70
N GLU A 168 1.96 -14.40 -10.49
CA GLU A 168 0.80 -15.17 -9.99
C GLU A 168 -0.42 -14.92 -10.86
N LEU A 169 -0.70 -13.66 -11.19
CA LEU A 169 -1.83 -13.26 -12.01
C LEU A 169 -1.76 -13.84 -13.43
N ARG A 170 -0.58 -13.87 -14.04
CA ARG A 170 -0.38 -14.57 -15.32
C ARG A 170 -0.71 -16.04 -15.21
N THR A 171 -0.28 -16.70 -14.14
CA THR A 171 -0.59 -18.11 -13.87
C THR A 171 -2.09 -18.33 -13.64
N MET A 172 -2.79 -17.34 -13.07
CA MET A 172 -4.25 -17.33 -12.89
C MET A 172 -5.02 -16.95 -14.17
N GLY A 173 -4.34 -16.72 -15.30
CA GLY A 173 -4.97 -16.39 -16.58
C GLY A 173 -5.49 -14.95 -16.67
N VAL A 174 -4.92 -14.01 -15.91
CA VAL A 174 -5.23 -12.58 -16.04
C VAL A 174 -4.52 -12.01 -17.26
N GLU A 175 -5.27 -11.24 -18.06
CA GLU A 175 -4.73 -10.58 -19.24
C GLU A 175 -4.16 -9.20 -18.88
N PHE A 176 -3.00 -8.86 -19.46
CA PHE A 176 -2.34 -7.58 -19.24
C PHE A 176 -2.29 -6.78 -20.54
N HIS A 177 -2.82 -5.57 -20.49
CA HIS A 177 -2.80 -4.60 -21.59
C HIS A 177 -1.99 -3.38 -21.19
N TYR A 178 -0.66 -3.50 -21.33
CA TYR A 178 0.26 -2.37 -21.17
C TYR A 178 0.22 -1.43 -22.36
N ASN A 179 0.83 -0.25 -22.24
CA ASN A 179 0.84 0.81 -23.24
C ASN A 179 -0.59 1.20 -23.70
N THR A 180 -1.59 1.00 -22.84
CA THR A 180 -3.00 1.18 -23.16
C THR A 180 -3.60 2.18 -22.19
N GLU A 181 -3.75 3.42 -22.64
CA GLU A 181 -4.38 4.47 -21.85
C GLU A 181 -5.90 4.43 -21.98
N VAL A 182 -6.58 4.24 -20.85
CA VAL A 182 -8.05 4.41 -20.78
C VAL A 182 -8.37 5.90 -20.74
N ARG A 183 -8.99 6.39 -21.82
CA ARG A 183 -9.37 7.81 -21.97
C ARG A 183 -10.79 8.13 -21.52
N GLY A 184 -11.60 7.11 -21.30
CA GLY A 184 -12.98 7.25 -20.87
C GLY A 184 -13.68 5.91 -20.85
N LEU A 185 -14.78 5.84 -20.11
CA LEU A 185 -15.66 4.68 -20.05
C LEU A 185 -16.91 5.01 -20.85
N ARG A 186 -17.26 4.16 -21.82
CA ARG A 186 -18.46 4.32 -22.62
C ARG A 186 -19.53 3.39 -22.09
N PHE A 187 -20.72 3.94 -21.98
CA PHE A 187 -21.90 3.23 -21.52
C PHE A 187 -22.95 3.30 -22.60
N GLU A 188 -23.59 2.17 -22.86
CA GLU A 188 -24.78 2.09 -23.70
C GLU A 188 -25.98 1.71 -22.82
N PRO A 189 -27.21 2.12 -23.19
CA PRO A 189 -28.40 1.63 -22.49
C PRO A 189 -28.57 0.14 -22.81
N GLN A 190 -28.92 -0.66 -21.79
CA GLN A 190 -29.29 -2.07 -22.02
C GLN A 190 -30.51 -2.20 -22.94
N PHE A 191 -31.43 -1.23 -22.88
CA PHE A 191 -32.56 -1.12 -23.78
C PHE A 191 -32.56 0.24 -24.48
N ARG A 192 -32.34 0.22 -25.80
CA ARG A 192 -32.30 1.42 -26.65
C ARG A 192 -33.71 1.91 -26.95
N LEU A 193 -33.96 3.17 -26.67
CA LEU A 193 -35.19 3.89 -26.99
C LEU A 193 -35.07 4.66 -28.32
N ASN A 194 -33.86 4.71 -28.89
CA ASN A 194 -33.50 5.44 -30.10
C ASN A 194 -33.71 6.96 -29.98
N TYR A 195 -33.35 7.52 -28.81
CA TYR A 195 -33.34 8.96 -28.58
C TYR A 195 -31.91 9.51 -28.54
N PRO A 196 -31.65 10.73 -29.05
CA PRO A 196 -30.36 11.37 -28.89
C PRO A 196 -30.03 11.59 -27.40
N GLY A 197 -28.81 11.20 -26.99
CA GLY A 197 -28.32 11.39 -25.62
C GLY A 197 -28.46 10.18 -24.69
N GLU A 198 -28.89 9.02 -25.20
CA GLU A 198 -28.84 7.77 -24.44
C GLU A 198 -27.40 7.34 -24.12
N PRO A 199 -27.14 6.71 -22.96
CA PRO A 199 -28.10 6.37 -21.90
C PRO A 199 -28.42 7.54 -20.96
N PHE A 200 -29.71 7.78 -20.70
CA PHE A 200 -30.18 8.71 -19.68
C PHE A 200 -29.85 8.22 -18.25
N LEU A 201 -29.95 9.11 -17.25
CA LEU A 201 -29.61 8.79 -15.85
C LEU A 201 -30.44 7.65 -15.24
N TRP A 202 -31.67 7.47 -15.72
CA TRP A 202 -32.61 6.47 -15.24
C TRP A 202 -32.55 5.14 -16.02
N GLN A 203 -31.83 5.10 -17.15
CA GLN A 203 -31.68 3.87 -17.92
C GLN A 203 -30.65 2.97 -17.27
N GLN A 204 -30.96 1.67 -17.23
CA GLN A 204 -29.96 0.63 -16.96
C GLN A 204 -28.88 0.70 -18.04
N ARG A 205 -27.62 0.65 -17.62
CA ARG A 205 -26.44 0.85 -18.47
C ARG A 205 -25.56 -0.38 -18.47
N GLU A 206 -24.96 -0.66 -19.60
CA GLU A 206 -23.87 -1.62 -19.74
C GLU A 206 -22.65 -0.92 -20.33
N MET A 207 -21.46 -1.41 -19.96
CA MET A 207 -20.19 -0.89 -20.45
C MET A 207 -19.81 -1.63 -21.73
N ARG A 208 -19.37 -0.90 -22.75
CA ARG A 208 -18.96 -1.43 -24.05
C ARG A 208 -17.66 -0.81 -24.54
#